data_AF-A0A349CW77-F1
#
_entry.id   AF-A0A349CW77-F1
#
_cell.length_a   1.000
_cell.length_b   1.000
_cell.length_c   1.000
_cell.angle_alpha   90.00
_cell.angle_beta   90.00
_cell.angle_gamma   90.00
#
_symmetry.space_group_name_H-M   'P 1'
#
loop_
_entity.id
_entity.type
_entity.pdbx_description
1 polymer ?
#
loop_
_entity_poly.entity_id
_entity_poly.type
_entity_poly.pdbx_seq_one_letter_code
_entity_poly.pdbx_strand_id
1 'polypeptide(L)'
;TLTVTVLDGDADGQNLLANPGFEDGVAPWTGTGTGYTISATDDPFAGTRSTHWYRAGGDFSFTISQEITGVAAGDYRLSAQAQGRAAVAGEATSISLASGIESASAPFTLSGYEGWQNPRTPIVTVAEGQSVTVSATFSLKDGAWGTIDEFELVEVTPVVEADTSALEAVYTEGAAIDRDGWTAASLLAFDRAMTRAEVILDASSPSQASVDAAAAALRTAIDDLEAGDGSIPDPTVRTVELTVVDGEPIDLPDEVTVVAYDDSTTTEAVTWNDGLDAIAGPGTYTVTGVTENGWTARAEIVVTARNEIANGGFEKGIDDVTPWTIEADPWPEDEGSFWVTASAGSDGDEGEYALNYYVDGQPYAFTALQDVDLPAGTYELSAAAMGGSDVGDPAQIDLVASVGGVEQTQAFTLSGWPTWDRPTLQIVLDEAATVTVGVRGLGDDGDWGYLDAFTLVATDTGDGDSGGSDGGSGGSDADATGGDTDGSSGDGTDEEAEGGVSGSPSGEIAQTGAPSMTGALAGALGLLALGGALVVASLRRARREQTGS
;
A
#
# COMPACT_ATOMS: atom_id res chain seq x y z
N THR A 1 0.31 32.76 -3.11
CA THR A 1 1.61 32.49 -3.75
C THR A 1 2.32 31.44 -2.94
N LEU A 2 2.43 30.22 -3.47
CA LEU A 2 3.27 29.17 -2.89
C LEU A 2 4.65 29.30 -3.52
N THR A 3 5.62 29.82 -2.76
CA THR A 3 7.01 29.86 -3.21
C THR A 3 7.65 28.53 -2.90
N VAL A 4 7.68 27.63 -3.90
CA VAL A 4 8.53 26.44 -3.86
C VAL A 4 9.94 26.89 -4.19
N THR A 5 10.79 27.01 -3.18
CA THR A 5 12.23 27.19 -3.40
C THR A 5 12.82 25.85 -3.83
N VAL A 6 13.09 25.69 -5.12
CA VAL A 6 13.98 24.63 -5.58
C VAL A 6 15.36 24.90 -4.97
N LEU A 7 15.84 23.97 -4.15
CA LEU A 7 17.22 23.99 -3.70
C LEU A 7 18.10 23.63 -4.90
N ASP A 8 19.16 24.42 -5.16
CA ASP A 8 20.16 24.09 -6.19
C ASP A 8 20.60 22.64 -6.02
N GLY A 9 20.51 21.85 -7.09
CA GLY A 9 20.67 20.39 -7.05
C GLY A 9 21.79 19.94 -6.11
N ASP A 10 21.38 19.23 -5.05
CA ASP A 10 22.27 18.36 -4.31
C ASP A 10 22.94 17.44 -5.33
N ALA A 11 24.25 17.23 -5.19
CA ALA A 11 24.93 16.35 -6.14
C ALA A 11 24.57 14.91 -5.79
N ASP A 12 23.68 14.30 -6.55
CA ASP A 12 23.26 12.90 -6.41
C ASP A 12 24.40 11.87 -6.67
N GLY A 13 25.62 12.35 -6.96
CA GLY A 13 26.82 11.54 -7.13
C GLY A 13 27.46 11.14 -5.80
N GLN A 14 27.92 9.89 -5.71
CA GLN A 14 28.77 9.44 -4.60
C GLN A 14 30.05 10.29 -4.52
N ASN A 15 30.44 10.71 -3.31
CA ASN A 15 31.69 11.41 -3.09
C ASN A 15 32.87 10.50 -3.49
N LEU A 16 33.65 10.91 -4.49
CA LEU A 16 34.75 10.13 -5.04
C LEU A 16 36.05 10.19 -4.22
N LEU A 17 36.07 10.99 -3.14
CA LEU A 17 37.23 11.12 -2.28
C LEU A 17 37.27 10.00 -1.22
N ALA A 18 38.43 9.38 -1.08
CA ALA A 18 38.69 8.51 0.07
C ALA A 18 39.09 9.35 1.29
N ASN A 19 38.58 8.98 2.47
CA ASN A 19 38.81 9.67 3.75
C ASN A 19 38.53 11.20 3.69
N PRO A 20 37.34 11.65 3.25
CA PRO A 20 37.05 13.07 2.99
C PRO A 20 37.03 13.97 4.24
N GLY A 21 36.64 13.43 5.40
CA GLY A 21 36.66 14.08 6.71
C GLY A 21 37.87 13.70 7.59
N PHE A 22 38.91 13.08 7.02
CA PHE A 22 40.16 12.74 7.72
C PHE A 22 40.06 11.78 8.93
N GLU A 23 38.93 11.09 9.12
CA GLU A 23 38.69 10.13 10.22
C GLU A 23 39.68 8.95 10.21
N ASP A 24 40.06 8.46 9.03
CA ASP A 24 40.93 7.28 8.87
C ASP A 24 42.43 7.61 8.90
N GLY A 25 42.81 8.73 9.54
CA GLY A 25 44.19 9.17 9.66
C GLY A 25 44.65 10.02 8.47
N VAL A 26 45.95 10.02 8.20
CA VAL A 26 46.55 10.91 7.19
C VAL A 26 46.34 10.39 5.76
N ALA A 27 46.41 9.08 5.53
CA ALA A 27 46.26 8.51 4.20
C ALA A 27 44.79 8.55 3.71
N PRO A 28 44.52 8.68 2.41
CA PRO A 28 45.46 8.81 1.29
C PRO A 28 45.91 10.27 1.04
N TRP A 29 45.51 11.22 1.88
CA TRP A 29 45.91 12.61 1.73
C TRP A 29 47.42 12.80 1.88
N THR A 30 47.96 13.67 1.04
CA THR A 30 49.34 14.13 1.07
C THR A 30 49.37 15.60 1.45
N GLY A 31 50.51 16.08 1.94
CA GLY A 31 50.67 17.50 2.23
C GLY A 31 52.11 17.98 2.13
N THR A 32 52.25 19.28 1.85
CA THR A 32 53.53 19.99 1.74
C THR A 32 53.48 21.32 2.50
N GLY A 33 54.63 21.89 2.85
CA GLY A 33 54.71 23.11 3.64
C GLY A 33 54.77 22.84 5.15
N THR A 34 54.30 23.78 5.97
CA THR A 34 54.42 23.73 7.44
C THR A 34 53.22 24.39 8.14
N GLY A 35 52.98 24.09 9.42
CA GLY A 35 51.97 24.76 10.26
C GLY A 35 50.60 24.09 10.34
N TYR A 36 50.42 22.92 9.71
CA TYR A 36 49.17 22.14 9.68
C TYR A 36 49.38 20.72 10.22
N THR A 37 48.27 20.02 10.49
CA THR A 37 48.21 18.61 10.87
C THR A 37 46.94 18.01 10.28
N ILE A 38 47.08 17.02 9.40
CA ILE A 38 45.96 16.22 8.86
C ILE A 38 45.53 15.22 9.94
N SER A 39 44.22 14.95 10.06
CA SER A 39 43.64 14.08 11.09
C SER A 39 43.92 14.55 12.53
N ALA A 40 43.96 15.87 12.74
CA ALA A 40 43.93 16.50 14.06
C ALA A 40 42.55 16.26 14.72
N THR A 41 42.46 16.34 16.05
CA THR A 41 41.17 16.25 16.79
C THR A 41 40.55 17.61 17.09
N ASP A 42 41.14 18.68 16.54
CA ASP A 42 40.81 20.06 16.84
C ASP A 42 39.73 20.56 15.86
N ASP A 43 38.69 21.17 16.40
CA ASP A 43 37.60 21.90 15.73
C ASP A 43 37.09 21.34 14.37
N PRO A 44 36.73 20.04 14.28
CA PRO A 44 36.17 19.45 13.07
C PRO A 44 34.75 19.98 12.77
N PHE A 45 34.35 19.91 11.51
CA PHE A 45 32.99 20.22 11.06
C PHE A 45 32.04 19.04 11.36
N ALA A 46 32.50 17.82 11.06
CA ALA A 46 31.80 16.58 11.32
C ALA A 46 32.76 15.54 11.91
N GLY A 47 32.22 14.43 12.45
CA GLY A 47 33.05 13.37 13.01
C GLY A 47 33.90 13.79 14.22
N THR A 48 35.17 13.39 14.22
CA THR A 48 36.16 13.60 15.28
C THR A 48 37.52 14.12 14.78
N ARG A 49 37.69 14.26 13.46
CA ARG A 49 38.96 14.62 12.81
C ARG A 49 38.78 15.75 11.79
N SER A 50 39.87 16.47 11.56
CA SER A 50 39.96 17.48 10.52
C SER A 50 41.40 17.66 10.05
N THR A 51 41.64 18.48 9.02
CA THR A 51 42.95 19.12 8.87
C THR A 51 42.95 20.47 9.61
N HIS A 52 43.64 20.53 10.74
CA HIS A 52 43.81 21.74 11.56
C HIS A 52 45.16 22.41 11.29
N TRP A 53 45.21 23.74 11.39
CA TRP A 53 46.45 24.51 11.39
C TRP A 53 46.50 25.53 12.52
N TYR A 54 47.70 25.73 13.06
CA TYR A 54 48.05 26.89 13.89
C TYR A 54 49.56 27.08 13.89
N ARG A 55 50.02 28.34 13.77
CA ARG A 55 51.43 28.68 13.95
C ARG A 55 51.61 30.06 14.56
N ALA A 56 52.50 30.15 15.54
CA ALA A 56 53.04 31.40 16.07
C ALA A 56 54.56 31.48 15.81
N GLY A 57 55.09 32.70 15.69
CA GLY A 57 56.49 32.97 15.38
C GLY A 57 56.82 33.08 13.89
N GLY A 58 55.81 33.24 13.01
CA GLY A 58 56.02 33.61 11.61
C GLY A 58 55.03 33.02 10.61
N ASP A 59 54.90 33.71 9.47
CA ASP A 59 54.11 33.33 8.29
C ASP A 59 54.38 31.88 7.85
N PHE A 60 53.37 31.23 7.30
CA PHE A 60 53.44 29.85 6.83
C PHE A 60 52.56 29.61 5.62
N SER A 61 52.87 28.56 4.87
CA SER A 61 52.03 28.07 3.81
C SER A 61 52.05 26.55 3.81
N PHE A 62 50.96 25.96 3.35
CA PHE A 62 50.83 24.54 3.12
C PHE A 62 49.84 24.25 2.00
N THR A 63 49.93 23.04 1.46
CA THR A 63 48.94 22.48 0.55
C THR A 63 48.69 21.04 0.96
N ILE A 64 47.43 20.65 1.07
CA ILE A 64 47.01 19.24 1.15
C ILE A 64 46.41 18.82 -0.19
N SER A 65 46.58 17.56 -0.58
CA SER A 65 46.14 17.05 -1.88
C SER A 65 45.87 15.54 -1.88
N GLN A 66 44.91 15.13 -2.72
CA GLN A 66 44.61 13.74 -3.04
C GLN A 66 44.56 13.59 -4.57
N GLU A 67 45.15 12.51 -5.10
CA GLU A 67 45.00 12.10 -6.50
C GLU A 67 44.06 10.90 -6.56
N ILE A 68 43.08 10.95 -7.46
CA ILE A 68 42.03 9.96 -7.66
C ILE A 68 42.20 9.42 -9.09
N THR A 69 42.39 8.11 -9.22
CA THR A 69 42.56 7.43 -10.51
C THR A 69 41.34 6.60 -10.86
N GLY A 70 41.03 6.45 -12.15
CA GLY A 70 39.87 5.66 -12.60
C GLY A 70 38.54 6.39 -12.45
N VAL A 71 38.57 7.73 -12.39
CA VAL A 71 37.37 8.59 -12.44
C VAL A 71 36.70 8.41 -13.80
N ALA A 72 35.37 8.27 -13.82
CA ALA A 72 34.59 8.15 -15.04
C ALA A 72 34.62 9.46 -15.83
N ALA A 73 34.51 9.38 -17.16
CA ALA A 73 34.40 10.58 -17.99
C ALA A 73 33.08 11.32 -17.65
N GLY A 74 33.16 12.61 -17.33
CA GLY A 74 32.04 13.39 -16.83
C GLY A 74 32.45 14.77 -16.33
N ASP A 75 31.49 15.55 -15.87
CA ASP A 75 31.70 16.89 -15.30
C ASP A 75 31.70 16.82 -13.77
N TYR A 76 32.64 17.49 -13.10
CA TYR A 76 32.84 17.36 -11.66
C TYR A 76 33.00 18.70 -10.94
N ARG A 77 32.56 18.77 -9.69
CA ARG A 77 32.79 19.90 -8.76
C ARG A 77 33.42 19.43 -7.45
N LEU A 78 34.27 20.27 -6.86
CA LEU A 78 34.88 20.07 -5.55
C LEU A 78 34.31 21.06 -4.52
N SER A 79 33.86 20.55 -3.36
CA SER A 79 33.53 21.31 -2.15
C SER A 79 34.48 20.99 -0.98
N ALA A 80 34.47 21.83 0.04
CA ALA A 80 34.98 21.53 1.39
C ALA A 80 34.25 22.39 2.45
N GLN A 81 34.44 22.11 3.74
CA GLN A 81 34.04 22.98 4.85
C GLN A 81 35.28 23.56 5.55
N ALA A 82 35.38 24.88 5.69
CA ALA A 82 36.55 25.53 6.29
C ALA A 82 36.21 26.66 7.27
N GLN A 83 36.90 26.73 8.41
CA GLN A 83 36.83 27.86 9.35
C GLN A 83 38.23 28.28 9.83
N GLY A 84 38.32 29.40 10.55
CA GLY A 84 39.61 29.86 11.09
C GLY A 84 39.64 31.36 11.38
N ARG A 85 40.79 31.85 11.86
CA ARG A 85 41.03 33.27 12.14
C ARG A 85 40.61 34.12 10.93
N ALA A 86 39.82 35.17 11.19
CA ALA A 86 39.48 36.18 10.20
C ALA A 86 40.72 36.66 9.42
N ALA A 87 40.62 36.64 8.08
CA ALA A 87 41.78 36.85 7.21
C ALA A 87 42.39 38.27 7.35
N VAL A 88 43.71 38.37 7.20
CA VAL A 88 44.46 39.63 7.15
C VAL A 88 45.12 39.85 5.78
N ALA A 89 45.53 41.09 5.51
CA ALA A 89 46.08 41.48 4.21
C ALA A 89 47.33 40.65 3.82
N GLY A 90 47.28 40.06 2.62
CA GLY A 90 48.34 39.20 2.09
C GLY A 90 48.24 37.73 2.48
N GLU A 91 47.11 37.29 3.06
CA GLU A 91 46.72 35.88 3.14
C GLU A 91 45.98 35.44 1.87
N ALA A 92 46.03 34.15 1.55
CA ALA A 92 45.28 33.53 0.47
C ALA A 92 44.90 32.08 0.82
N THR A 93 43.65 31.71 0.58
CA THR A 93 43.11 30.37 0.84
C THR A 93 42.20 29.94 -0.31
N SER A 94 42.44 28.75 -0.86
CA SER A 94 41.65 28.21 -1.97
C SER A 94 41.62 26.69 -1.99
N ILE A 95 40.50 26.10 -2.40
CA ILE A 95 40.45 24.72 -2.92
C ILE A 95 40.67 24.73 -4.43
N SER A 96 41.10 23.62 -5.01
CA SER A 96 41.28 23.46 -6.46
C SER A 96 41.07 22.02 -6.90
N LEU A 97 40.48 21.90 -8.09
CA LEU A 97 40.18 20.67 -8.81
C LEU A 97 40.91 20.71 -10.16
N ALA A 98 41.61 19.65 -10.54
CA ALA A 98 42.33 19.58 -11.81
C ALA A 98 42.27 18.19 -12.44
N SER A 99 42.21 18.13 -13.77
CA SER A 99 42.32 16.90 -14.56
C SER A 99 42.94 17.20 -15.92
N GLY A 100 44.00 16.47 -16.29
CA GLY A 100 44.72 16.68 -17.55
C GLY A 100 45.28 18.10 -17.69
N ILE A 101 44.69 18.89 -18.60
CA ILE A 101 45.03 20.32 -18.81
C ILE A 101 44.01 21.29 -18.19
N GLU A 102 42.89 20.78 -17.67
CA GLU A 102 41.86 21.58 -17.03
C GLU A 102 42.10 21.73 -15.54
N SER A 103 41.80 22.91 -15.01
CA SER A 103 41.86 23.18 -13.58
C SER A 103 40.95 24.35 -13.20
N ALA A 104 40.26 24.22 -12.07
CA ALA A 104 39.45 25.27 -11.48
C ALA A 104 39.82 25.45 -10.00
N SER A 105 39.74 26.69 -9.51
CA SER A 105 40.04 27.04 -8.12
C SER A 105 38.93 27.90 -7.53
N ALA A 106 38.58 27.63 -6.27
CA ALA A 106 37.66 28.45 -5.49
C ALA A 106 38.41 29.13 -4.33
N PRO A 107 38.75 30.42 -4.45
CA PRO A 107 39.25 31.20 -3.33
C PRO A 107 38.12 31.48 -2.33
N PHE A 108 38.46 31.47 -1.04
CA PHE A 108 37.53 31.80 0.05
C PHE A 108 38.23 32.65 1.11
N THR A 109 37.49 33.15 2.10
CA THR A 109 38.02 34.00 3.17
C THR A 109 37.54 33.49 4.53
N LEU A 110 38.49 33.14 5.41
CA LEU A 110 38.19 32.71 6.77
C LEU A 110 37.58 33.86 7.56
N SER A 111 36.57 33.58 8.41
CA SER A 111 35.73 34.62 9.04
C SER A 111 35.59 34.53 10.57
N GLY A 112 36.23 33.56 11.22
CA GLY A 112 36.22 33.37 12.67
C GLY A 112 35.92 31.92 13.10
N TYR A 113 35.75 31.73 14.41
CA TYR A 113 35.25 30.49 15.00
C TYR A 113 33.75 30.35 14.72
N GLU A 114 33.31 29.15 14.33
CA GLU A 114 31.98 28.86 13.77
C GLU A 114 31.64 29.66 12.49
N GLY A 115 32.60 30.43 11.95
CA GLY A 115 32.51 31.17 10.69
C GLY A 115 32.74 30.29 9.47
N TRP A 116 32.04 29.16 9.40
CA TRP A 116 32.22 28.15 8.36
C TRP A 116 32.01 28.68 6.95
N GLN A 117 32.90 28.29 6.04
CA GLN A 117 32.91 28.60 4.62
C GLN A 117 32.75 27.30 3.84
N ASN A 118 31.86 27.28 2.84
CA ASN A 118 31.72 26.17 1.91
C ASN A 118 32.18 26.60 0.50
N PRO A 119 33.50 26.71 0.23
CA PRO A 119 33.99 26.96 -1.12
C PRO A 119 33.56 25.84 -2.07
N ARG A 120 33.19 26.20 -3.30
CA ARG A 120 32.84 25.27 -4.39
C ARG A 120 33.59 25.68 -5.66
N THR A 121 34.33 24.75 -6.29
CA THR A 121 34.99 25.04 -7.57
C THR A 121 33.96 25.18 -8.70
N PRO A 122 34.28 25.97 -9.74
CA PRO A 122 33.69 25.76 -11.06
C PRO A 122 33.81 24.30 -11.51
N ILE A 123 32.93 23.89 -12.40
CA ILE A 123 32.94 22.55 -13.01
C ILE A 123 34.24 22.35 -13.79
N VAL A 124 34.81 21.14 -13.70
CA VAL A 124 35.95 20.66 -14.50
C VAL A 124 35.50 19.40 -15.25
N THR A 125 35.77 19.33 -16.55
CA THR A 125 35.43 18.16 -17.35
C THR A 125 36.58 17.15 -17.28
N VAL A 126 36.27 15.93 -16.85
CA VAL A 126 37.22 14.81 -16.79
C VAL A 126 37.06 13.97 -18.05
N ALA A 127 38.12 13.89 -18.86
CA ALA A 127 38.15 13.01 -20.02
C ALA A 127 38.43 11.55 -19.63
N GLU A 128 38.00 10.62 -20.47
CA GLU A 128 38.14 9.17 -20.24
C GLU A 128 39.60 8.78 -19.90
N GLY A 129 39.77 8.08 -18.76
CA GLY A 129 41.07 7.59 -18.30
C GLY A 129 42.02 8.65 -17.75
N GLN A 130 41.59 9.89 -17.54
CA GLN A 130 42.37 10.87 -16.77
C GLN A 130 42.28 10.60 -15.26
N SER A 131 43.30 11.01 -14.50
CA SER A 131 43.20 11.16 -13.05
C SER A 131 42.69 12.56 -12.68
N VAL A 132 42.17 12.68 -11.47
CA VAL A 132 41.73 13.93 -10.86
C VAL A 132 42.63 14.24 -9.68
N THR A 133 43.13 15.47 -9.60
CA THR A 133 43.83 15.98 -8.41
C THR A 133 42.96 17.02 -7.72
N VAL A 134 42.65 16.78 -6.46
CA VAL A 134 42.04 17.78 -5.57
C VAL A 134 43.09 18.32 -4.60
N SER A 135 42.99 19.60 -4.26
CA SER A 135 43.90 20.22 -3.29
C SER A 135 43.26 21.38 -2.54
N ALA A 136 43.76 21.67 -1.34
CA ALA A 136 43.53 22.94 -0.65
C ALA A 136 44.85 23.59 -0.30
N THR A 137 45.02 24.85 -0.69
CA THR A 137 46.25 25.64 -0.54
C THR A 137 46.01 26.85 0.34
N PHE A 138 46.91 27.04 1.31
CA PHE A 138 46.84 28.08 2.32
C PHE A 138 48.18 28.84 2.37
N SER A 139 48.11 30.17 2.34
CA SER A 139 49.21 31.09 2.57
C SER A 139 48.78 32.08 3.64
N LEU A 140 49.33 31.94 4.85
CA LEU A 140 48.80 32.51 6.08
C LEU A 140 49.88 33.29 6.86
N LYS A 141 49.45 34.30 7.62
CA LYS A 141 50.30 35.11 8.49
C LYS A 141 50.46 34.51 9.87
N ASP A 142 51.48 35.00 10.57
CA ASP A 142 51.72 34.69 11.98
C ASP A 142 50.42 34.74 12.82
N GLY A 143 50.22 33.73 13.66
CA GLY A 143 49.02 33.59 14.49
C GLY A 143 47.73 33.22 13.76
N ALA A 144 47.78 32.79 12.48
CA ALA A 144 46.62 32.15 11.85
C ALA A 144 46.36 30.77 12.48
N TRP A 145 45.08 30.48 12.70
CA TRP A 145 44.55 29.17 13.09
C TRP A 145 43.31 28.83 12.24
N GLY A 146 42.91 27.57 12.16
CA GLY A 146 41.69 27.14 11.48
C GLY A 146 41.65 25.65 11.16
N THR A 147 40.54 25.21 10.58
CA THR A 147 40.30 23.82 10.14
C THR A 147 39.69 23.77 8.75
N ILE A 148 39.98 22.69 8.02
CA ILE A 148 39.31 22.30 6.79
C ILE A 148 38.97 20.82 6.86
N ASP A 149 37.76 20.50 6.41
CA ASP A 149 37.06 19.25 6.68
C ASP A 149 36.03 18.97 5.58
N GLU A 150 35.41 17.78 5.58
CA GLU A 150 34.32 17.36 4.69
C GLU A 150 34.52 17.78 3.23
N PHE A 151 35.59 17.26 2.60
CA PHE A 151 35.82 17.45 1.17
C PHE A 151 34.87 16.57 0.34
N GLU A 152 34.31 17.14 -0.73
CA GLU A 152 33.39 16.42 -1.62
C GLU A 152 33.85 16.57 -3.07
N LEU A 153 34.20 15.47 -3.75
CA LEU A 153 34.35 15.44 -5.21
C LEU A 153 33.15 14.70 -5.78
N VAL A 154 32.27 15.42 -6.48
CA VAL A 154 30.99 14.89 -6.94
C VAL A 154 30.77 15.19 -8.42
N GLU A 155 30.18 14.22 -9.11
CA GLU A 155 29.75 14.37 -10.49
C GLU A 155 28.60 15.38 -10.58
N VAL A 156 28.60 16.19 -11.64
CA VAL A 156 27.58 17.18 -11.94
C VAL A 156 26.90 16.76 -13.23
N THR A 157 25.74 16.12 -13.11
CA THR A 157 24.88 15.89 -14.28
C THR A 157 24.31 17.24 -14.73
N PRO A 158 24.51 17.69 -15.98
CA PRO A 158 23.89 18.90 -16.46
C PRO A 158 22.37 18.71 -16.54
N VAL A 159 21.62 19.60 -15.90
CA VAL A 159 20.16 19.66 -16.06
C VAL A 159 19.86 20.03 -17.51
N VAL A 160 19.23 19.10 -18.24
CA VAL A 160 18.69 19.39 -19.57
C VAL A 160 17.36 20.11 -19.34
N GLU A 161 17.37 21.44 -19.53
CA GLU A 161 16.16 22.26 -19.51
C GLU A 161 15.10 21.67 -20.45
N ALA A 162 13.85 21.57 -19.98
CA ALA A 162 12.76 21.04 -20.77
C ALA A 162 12.35 22.00 -21.90
N ASP A 163 12.03 21.44 -23.06
CA ASP A 163 11.47 22.17 -24.20
C ASP A 163 9.98 22.44 -23.96
N THR A 164 9.66 23.67 -23.57
CA THR A 164 8.31 24.19 -23.32
C THR A 164 7.54 24.57 -24.58
N SER A 165 8.17 24.60 -25.77
CA SER A 165 7.61 25.23 -26.96
C SER A 165 6.26 24.64 -27.42
N ALA A 166 6.08 23.33 -27.25
CA ALA A 166 4.81 22.65 -27.54
C ALA A 166 3.71 23.05 -26.55
N LEU A 167 4.03 23.16 -25.26
CA LEU A 167 3.09 23.59 -24.22
C LEU A 167 2.69 25.06 -24.40
N GLU A 168 3.65 25.94 -24.66
CA GLU A 168 3.41 27.37 -24.94
C GLU A 168 2.48 27.60 -26.15
N ALA A 169 2.66 26.81 -27.21
CA ALA A 169 1.82 26.88 -28.40
C ALA A 169 0.36 26.48 -28.10
N VAL A 170 0.15 25.35 -27.40
CA VAL A 170 -1.19 24.89 -27.01
C VAL A 170 -1.83 25.85 -25.98
N TYR A 171 -1.05 26.40 -25.05
CA TYR A 171 -1.52 27.41 -24.09
C TYR A 171 -1.97 28.70 -24.77
N THR A 172 -1.23 29.15 -25.80
CA THR A 172 -1.60 30.32 -26.60
C THR A 172 -2.89 30.08 -27.41
N GLU A 173 -3.06 28.87 -27.93
CA GLU A 173 -4.29 28.43 -28.62
C GLU A 173 -5.49 28.45 -27.66
N GLY A 174 -5.35 27.80 -26.49
CA GLY A 174 -6.39 27.80 -25.45
C GLY A 174 -6.74 29.20 -24.93
N ALA A 175 -5.74 30.06 -24.69
CA ALA A 175 -5.95 31.44 -24.25
C ALA A 175 -6.74 32.30 -25.26
N ALA A 176 -6.84 31.88 -26.52
CA ALA A 176 -7.61 32.55 -27.57
C ALA A 176 -9.05 32.01 -27.75
N ILE A 177 -9.43 30.96 -27.02
CA ILE A 177 -10.77 30.34 -27.11
C ILE A 177 -11.82 31.25 -26.47
N ASP A 178 -12.83 31.60 -27.26
CA ASP A 178 -14.05 32.24 -26.77
C ASP A 178 -14.80 31.28 -25.85
N ARG A 179 -15.26 31.77 -24.69
CA ARG A 179 -15.93 30.96 -23.67
C ARG A 179 -17.43 30.82 -23.92
N ASP A 180 -18.00 31.69 -24.76
CA ASP A 180 -19.41 31.62 -25.14
C ASP A 180 -19.66 30.42 -26.07
N GLY A 181 -20.75 29.67 -25.81
CA GLY A 181 -21.20 28.58 -26.68
C GLY A 181 -20.71 27.18 -26.33
N TRP A 182 -20.12 26.97 -25.15
CA TRP A 182 -19.69 25.67 -24.63
C TRP A 182 -20.49 25.23 -23.38
N THR A 183 -20.42 23.95 -23.02
CA THR A 183 -21.00 23.46 -21.75
C THR A 183 -20.19 23.90 -20.54
N ALA A 184 -20.83 24.03 -19.37
CA ALA A 184 -20.13 24.33 -18.11
C ALA A 184 -19.12 23.24 -17.71
N ALA A 185 -19.41 21.98 -18.03
CA ALA A 185 -18.55 20.84 -17.70
C ALA A 185 -17.27 20.80 -18.57
N SER A 186 -17.39 20.95 -19.89
CA SER A 186 -16.21 20.98 -20.78
C SER A 186 -15.34 22.22 -20.54
N LEU A 187 -15.95 23.38 -20.24
CA LEU A 187 -15.20 24.57 -19.84
C LEU A 187 -14.44 24.38 -18.52
N LEU A 188 -15.01 23.70 -17.53
CA LEU A 188 -14.31 23.41 -16.27
C LEU A 188 -13.10 22.49 -16.50
N ALA A 189 -13.23 21.46 -17.33
CA ALA A 189 -12.12 20.58 -17.70
C ALA A 189 -11.01 21.35 -18.42
N PHE A 190 -11.38 22.22 -19.35
CA PHE A 190 -10.47 23.11 -20.07
C PHE A 190 -9.75 24.11 -19.14
N ASP A 191 -10.47 24.81 -18.24
CA ASP A 191 -9.85 25.77 -17.31
C ASP A 191 -8.91 25.07 -16.31
N ARG A 192 -9.26 23.87 -15.83
CA ARG A 192 -8.34 23.03 -15.02
C ARG A 192 -7.06 22.68 -15.79
N ALA A 193 -7.16 22.37 -17.09
CA ALA A 193 -6.00 22.11 -17.92
C ALA A 193 -5.16 23.37 -18.21
N MET A 194 -5.80 24.54 -18.40
CA MET A 194 -5.12 25.82 -18.54
C MET A 194 -4.32 26.19 -17.27
N THR A 195 -4.91 26.06 -16.08
CA THR A 195 -4.20 26.27 -14.81
C THR A 195 -3.04 25.29 -14.63
N ARG A 196 -3.20 24.03 -15.02
CA ARG A 196 -2.10 23.05 -14.99
C ARG A 196 -0.96 23.43 -15.93
N ALA A 197 -1.27 23.90 -17.13
CA ALA A 197 -0.28 24.37 -18.10
C ALA A 197 0.49 25.60 -17.57
N GLU A 198 -0.22 26.59 -17.02
CA GLU A 198 0.37 27.78 -16.41
C GLU A 198 1.35 27.41 -15.28
N VAL A 199 0.98 26.51 -14.37
CA VAL A 199 1.85 26.04 -13.27
C VAL A 199 3.13 25.36 -13.77
N ILE A 200 3.09 24.66 -14.91
CA ILE A 200 4.28 24.03 -15.50
C ILE A 200 5.15 25.02 -16.27
N LEU A 201 4.55 26.03 -16.91
CA LEU A 201 5.29 27.12 -17.58
C LEU A 201 5.96 28.09 -16.58
N ASP A 202 5.35 28.30 -15.41
CA ASP A 202 5.90 29.11 -14.32
C ASP A 202 6.95 28.36 -13.45
N ALA A 203 7.14 27.05 -13.67
CA ALA A 203 8.11 26.25 -12.93
C ALA A 203 9.55 26.63 -13.30
N SER A 204 10.44 26.74 -12.30
CA SER A 204 11.83 27.17 -12.54
C SER A 204 12.72 26.13 -13.22
N SER A 205 12.32 24.85 -13.20
CA SER A 205 13.00 23.75 -13.91
C SER A 205 12.05 22.54 -14.00
N PRO A 206 11.03 22.59 -14.88
CA PRO A 206 10.08 21.49 -15.06
C PRO A 206 10.76 20.29 -15.74
N SER A 207 10.28 19.08 -15.47
CA SER A 207 10.73 17.89 -16.22
C SER A 207 10.06 17.82 -17.59
N GLN A 208 10.76 17.31 -18.62
CA GLN A 208 10.16 17.15 -19.95
C GLN A 208 8.86 16.33 -19.90
N ALA A 209 8.83 15.25 -19.11
CA ALA A 209 7.62 14.44 -18.93
C ALA A 209 6.43 15.24 -18.36
N SER A 210 6.68 16.21 -17.46
CA SER A 210 5.63 17.09 -16.94
C SER A 210 5.14 18.12 -17.97
N VAL A 211 6.04 18.62 -18.82
CA VAL A 211 5.70 19.53 -19.94
C VAL A 211 4.88 18.80 -20.99
N ASP A 212 5.35 17.64 -21.46
CA ASP A 212 4.67 16.82 -22.47
C ASP A 212 3.27 16.40 -21.99
N ALA A 213 3.15 15.96 -20.72
CA ALA A 213 1.88 15.57 -20.13
C ALA A 213 0.91 16.75 -19.97
N ALA A 214 1.40 17.95 -19.65
CA ALA A 214 0.57 19.15 -19.60
C ALA A 214 0.10 19.57 -21.00
N ALA A 215 0.98 19.49 -22.01
CA ALA A 215 0.65 19.85 -23.39
C ALA A 215 -0.39 18.90 -23.99
N ALA A 216 -0.24 17.59 -23.76
CA ALA A 216 -1.21 16.59 -24.17
C ALA A 216 -2.56 16.75 -23.45
N ALA A 217 -2.54 17.00 -22.13
CA ALA A 217 -3.77 17.21 -21.35
C ALA A 217 -4.54 18.46 -21.81
N LEU A 218 -3.84 19.58 -22.04
CA LEU A 218 -4.48 20.80 -22.53
C LEU A 218 -4.98 20.66 -23.98
N ARG A 219 -4.22 19.99 -24.86
CA ARG A 219 -4.69 19.68 -26.22
C ARG A 219 -5.99 18.87 -26.18
N THR A 220 -6.03 17.82 -25.36
CA THR A 220 -7.21 16.98 -25.17
C THR A 220 -8.39 17.82 -24.67
N ALA A 221 -8.20 18.65 -23.64
CA ALA A 221 -9.26 19.49 -23.10
C ALA A 221 -9.75 20.62 -24.04
N ILE A 222 -8.95 21.01 -25.04
CA ILE A 222 -9.37 21.90 -26.15
C ILE A 222 -10.19 21.11 -27.17
N ASP A 223 -9.74 19.93 -27.56
CA ASP A 223 -10.38 19.08 -28.56
C ASP A 223 -11.73 18.50 -28.04
N ASP A 224 -11.85 18.29 -26.73
CA ASP A 224 -13.05 17.81 -26.01
C ASP A 224 -14.02 18.94 -25.58
N LEU A 225 -13.88 20.16 -26.11
CA LEU A 225 -14.85 21.23 -25.85
C LEU A 225 -16.21 20.93 -26.49
N GLU A 226 -17.24 20.76 -25.67
CA GLU A 226 -18.60 20.42 -26.10
C GLU A 226 -19.48 21.67 -26.24
N ALA A 227 -20.16 21.82 -27.38
CA ALA A 227 -21.02 22.98 -27.64
C ALA A 227 -22.27 22.98 -26.73
N GLY A 228 -22.57 24.12 -26.12
CA GLY A 228 -23.66 24.28 -25.15
C GLY A 228 -24.06 25.75 -24.96
N ASP A 229 -24.98 26.00 -24.02
CA ASP A 229 -25.45 27.34 -23.65
C ASP A 229 -24.87 27.84 -22.31
N GLY A 230 -23.87 27.14 -21.77
CA GLY A 230 -23.29 27.40 -20.46
C GLY A 230 -24.17 26.96 -19.28
N SER A 231 -25.26 26.21 -19.49
CA SER A 231 -26.06 25.67 -18.38
C SER A 231 -25.20 24.83 -17.44
N ILE A 232 -25.27 25.12 -16.14
CA ILE A 232 -24.74 24.24 -15.11
C ILE A 232 -25.65 23.00 -15.05
N PRO A 233 -25.11 21.77 -15.20
CA PRO A 233 -25.91 20.56 -15.07
C PRO A 233 -26.33 20.34 -13.61
N ASP A 234 -27.45 19.66 -13.41
CA ASP A 234 -27.93 19.27 -12.10
C ASP A 234 -26.86 18.47 -11.32
N PRO A 235 -26.74 18.67 -9.99
CA PRO A 235 -25.80 17.91 -9.17
C PRO A 235 -26.23 16.44 -9.06
N THR A 236 -25.28 15.59 -8.68
CA THR A 236 -25.55 14.18 -8.38
C THR A 236 -25.62 13.96 -6.87
N VAL A 237 -26.52 13.09 -6.41
CA VAL A 237 -26.54 12.65 -5.02
C VAL A 237 -25.70 11.38 -4.92
N ARG A 238 -24.73 11.34 -4.00
CA ARG A 238 -23.95 10.13 -3.74
C ARG A 238 -24.85 9.05 -3.15
N THR A 239 -24.84 7.86 -3.75
CA THR A 239 -25.51 6.68 -3.20
C THR A 239 -25.00 6.41 -1.78
N VAL A 240 -25.92 6.17 -0.85
CA VAL A 240 -25.60 5.65 0.49
C VAL A 240 -25.41 4.15 0.36
N GLU A 241 -24.25 3.63 0.75
CA GLU A 241 -24.00 2.20 0.83
C GLU A 241 -24.09 1.77 2.30
N LEU A 242 -24.94 0.80 2.60
CA LEU A 242 -25.18 0.31 3.96
C LEU A 242 -25.17 -1.23 3.95
N THR A 243 -24.40 -1.84 4.86
CA THR A 243 -24.44 -3.29 5.10
C THR A 243 -24.95 -3.54 6.51
N VAL A 244 -25.94 -4.44 6.66
CA VAL A 244 -26.58 -4.82 7.93
C VAL A 244 -26.75 -6.33 7.99
N VAL A 245 -26.76 -6.91 9.19
CA VAL A 245 -27.11 -8.33 9.37
C VAL A 245 -28.62 -8.48 9.45
N ASP A 246 -29.16 -9.57 8.89
CA ASP A 246 -30.60 -9.85 8.91
C ASP A 246 -31.20 -9.80 10.33
N GLY A 247 -32.33 -9.11 10.46
CA GLY A 247 -32.99 -8.81 11.74
C GLY A 247 -32.39 -7.65 12.55
N GLU A 248 -31.31 -7.00 12.12
CA GLU A 248 -30.81 -5.77 12.74
C GLU A 248 -31.55 -4.51 12.24
N PRO A 249 -31.65 -3.43 13.04
CA PRO A 249 -32.30 -2.19 12.61
C PRO A 249 -31.55 -1.53 11.44
N ILE A 250 -32.31 -1.07 10.44
CA ILE A 250 -31.77 -0.40 9.25
C ILE A 250 -31.89 1.11 9.44
N ASP A 251 -30.85 1.72 10.01
CA ASP A 251 -30.78 3.16 10.26
C ASP A 251 -30.19 3.90 9.04
N LEU A 252 -31.06 4.48 8.19
CA LEU A 252 -30.64 5.35 7.09
C LEU A 252 -30.27 6.76 7.59
N PRO A 253 -29.31 7.46 6.94
CA PRO A 253 -28.86 8.78 7.39
C PRO A 253 -29.88 9.88 7.08
N ASP A 254 -29.98 10.88 7.98
CA ASP A 254 -30.83 12.07 7.81
C ASP A 254 -30.29 13.07 6.75
N GLU A 255 -29.01 12.96 6.38
CA GLU A 255 -28.35 13.81 5.39
C GLU A 255 -27.57 12.97 4.35
N VAL A 256 -27.50 13.46 3.10
CA VAL A 256 -26.75 12.85 2.00
C VAL A 256 -25.74 13.83 1.40
N THR A 257 -24.68 13.29 0.79
CA THR A 257 -23.70 14.12 0.05
C THR A 257 -24.21 14.43 -1.35
N VAL A 258 -24.33 15.71 -1.67
CA VAL A 258 -24.62 16.22 -3.01
C VAL A 258 -23.32 16.70 -3.65
N VAL A 259 -23.08 16.30 -4.89
CA VAL A 259 -21.85 16.58 -5.66
C VAL A 259 -22.21 17.44 -6.86
N ALA A 260 -21.69 18.66 -6.90
CA ALA A 260 -21.86 19.57 -8.02
C ALA A 260 -21.00 19.17 -9.23
N TYR A 261 -21.30 19.73 -10.41
CA TYR A 261 -20.48 19.60 -11.64
C TYR A 261 -19.00 19.99 -11.45
N ASP A 262 -18.78 20.78 -10.42
CA ASP A 262 -17.58 21.16 -9.69
C ASP A 262 -16.53 20.16 -9.19
N ASP A 263 -17.01 18.93 -8.96
CA ASP A 263 -16.56 18.04 -7.89
C ASP A 263 -16.65 18.61 -6.45
N SER A 264 -17.21 19.82 -6.26
CA SER A 264 -17.48 20.35 -4.92
C SER A 264 -18.65 19.61 -4.28
N THR A 265 -18.61 19.46 -2.96
CA THR A 265 -19.58 18.66 -2.21
C THR A 265 -20.26 19.46 -1.10
N THR A 266 -21.57 19.29 -0.97
CA THR A 266 -22.39 19.78 0.15
C THR A 266 -23.13 18.61 0.80
N THR A 267 -23.65 18.82 2.01
CA THR A 267 -24.67 17.93 2.59
C THR A 267 -26.05 18.56 2.43
N GLU A 268 -27.06 17.72 2.19
CA GLU A 268 -28.48 18.11 2.18
C GLU A 268 -29.28 17.12 3.01
N ALA A 269 -30.29 17.61 3.73
CA ALA A 269 -31.26 16.75 4.42
C ALA A 269 -32.03 15.89 3.41
N VAL A 270 -32.28 14.62 3.73
CA VAL A 270 -33.02 13.67 2.89
C VAL A 270 -34.29 13.19 3.59
N THR A 271 -35.36 13.04 2.83
CA THR A 271 -36.55 12.27 3.24
C THR A 271 -36.56 10.98 2.43
N TRP A 272 -36.32 9.85 3.11
CA TRP A 272 -36.43 8.52 2.52
C TRP A 272 -37.91 8.13 2.34
N ASN A 273 -38.21 7.37 1.28
CA ASN A 273 -39.54 6.80 1.09
C ASN A 273 -39.77 5.64 2.07
N ASP A 274 -41.04 5.44 2.45
CA ASP A 274 -41.47 4.22 3.16
C ASP A 274 -41.14 2.96 2.31
N GLY A 275 -40.82 1.84 2.97
CA GLY A 275 -40.44 0.59 2.32
C GLY A 275 -39.34 -0.23 3.00
N LEU A 276 -38.72 0.29 4.08
CA LEU A 276 -37.79 -0.50 4.91
C LEU A 276 -38.48 -1.71 5.57
N ASP A 277 -39.78 -1.64 5.79
CA ASP A 277 -40.64 -2.72 6.28
C ASP A 277 -40.87 -3.86 5.27
N ALA A 278 -40.56 -3.63 3.98
CA ALA A 278 -40.61 -4.65 2.94
C ALA A 278 -39.26 -5.39 2.75
N ILE A 279 -38.21 -5.01 3.49
CA ILE A 279 -36.91 -5.67 3.49
C ILE A 279 -37.01 -6.90 4.40
N ALA A 280 -37.32 -8.05 3.80
CA ALA A 280 -37.51 -9.33 4.49
C ALA A 280 -36.39 -10.30 4.12
N GLY A 281 -35.37 -10.40 4.96
CA GLY A 281 -34.28 -11.35 4.82
C GLY A 281 -33.10 -10.88 3.94
N PRO A 282 -32.10 -11.74 3.74
CA PRO A 282 -30.85 -11.40 3.07
C PRO A 282 -31.03 -11.02 1.59
N GLY A 283 -30.23 -10.06 1.12
CA GLY A 283 -30.28 -9.58 -0.27
C GLY A 283 -29.75 -8.16 -0.44
N THR A 284 -29.85 -7.65 -1.67
CA THR A 284 -29.52 -6.25 -1.99
C THR A 284 -30.80 -5.50 -2.33
N TYR A 285 -31.05 -4.42 -1.60
CA TYR A 285 -32.26 -3.61 -1.69
C TYR A 285 -31.90 -2.17 -2.06
N THR A 286 -32.77 -1.49 -2.81
CA THR A 286 -32.60 -0.07 -3.12
C THR A 286 -33.77 0.72 -2.53
N VAL A 287 -33.48 1.59 -1.56
CA VAL A 287 -34.43 2.57 -1.05
C VAL A 287 -34.14 3.92 -1.70
N THR A 288 -35.19 4.60 -2.18
CA THR A 288 -35.07 5.94 -2.77
C THR A 288 -35.55 7.00 -1.79
N GLY A 289 -34.93 8.18 -1.84
CA GLY A 289 -35.37 9.36 -1.10
C GLY A 289 -35.35 10.61 -1.97
N VAL A 290 -35.73 11.74 -1.37
CA VAL A 290 -35.66 13.05 -2.00
C VAL A 290 -34.99 14.03 -1.05
N THR A 291 -34.01 14.80 -1.53
CA THR A 291 -33.34 15.84 -0.71
C THR A 291 -34.22 17.08 -0.53
N GLU A 292 -33.87 17.96 0.41
CA GLU A 292 -34.60 19.22 0.63
C GLU A 292 -34.71 20.11 -0.63
N ASN A 293 -33.74 20.04 -1.54
CA ASN A 293 -33.74 20.76 -2.82
C ASN A 293 -34.37 19.96 -3.99
N GLY A 294 -34.90 18.77 -3.74
CA GLY A 294 -35.65 17.96 -4.70
C GLY A 294 -34.82 16.94 -5.50
N TRP A 295 -33.55 16.73 -5.15
CA TRP A 295 -32.71 15.74 -5.83
C TRP A 295 -33.07 14.31 -5.41
N THR A 296 -33.00 13.35 -6.33
CA THR A 296 -33.27 11.94 -6.01
C THR A 296 -32.08 11.32 -5.29
N ALA A 297 -32.28 10.89 -4.05
CA ALA A 297 -31.32 10.12 -3.27
C ALA A 297 -31.55 8.61 -3.43
N ARG A 298 -30.50 7.81 -3.23
CA ARG A 298 -30.55 6.34 -3.22
C ARG A 298 -29.72 5.80 -2.07
N ALA A 299 -30.24 4.76 -1.42
CA ALA A 299 -29.51 3.90 -0.51
C ALA A 299 -29.51 2.48 -1.08
N GLU A 300 -28.33 1.90 -1.25
CA GLU A 300 -28.13 0.49 -1.54
C GLU A 300 -27.82 -0.23 -0.23
N ILE A 301 -28.75 -1.08 0.19
CA ILE A 301 -28.74 -1.78 1.47
C ILE A 301 -28.44 -3.25 1.18
N VAL A 302 -27.30 -3.74 1.65
CA VAL A 302 -26.93 -5.15 1.62
C VAL A 302 -27.29 -5.76 2.97
N VAL A 303 -28.34 -6.58 2.99
CA VAL A 303 -28.68 -7.42 4.15
C VAL A 303 -27.90 -8.72 4.01
N THR A 304 -26.91 -8.93 4.88
CA THR A 304 -26.20 -10.20 4.98
C THR A 304 -26.97 -11.17 5.86
N ALA A 305 -26.84 -12.46 5.59
CA ALA A 305 -27.51 -13.47 6.40
C ALA A 305 -26.87 -13.56 7.80
N ARG A 306 -27.71 -13.76 8.82
CA ARG A 306 -27.26 -13.99 10.19
C ARG A 306 -26.54 -15.34 10.28
N ASN A 307 -25.30 -15.31 10.74
CA ASN A 307 -24.63 -16.52 11.20
C ASN A 307 -25.07 -16.78 12.66
N GLU A 308 -25.71 -17.92 12.89
CA GLU A 308 -26.16 -18.34 14.22
C GLU A 308 -25.03 -18.99 15.04
N ILE A 309 -23.89 -19.31 14.43
CA ILE A 309 -22.66 -19.75 15.13
C ILE A 309 -21.92 -18.52 15.68
N ALA A 310 -21.71 -18.48 16.99
CA ALA A 310 -20.86 -17.48 17.61
C ALA A 310 -19.37 -17.86 17.49
N ASN A 311 -18.50 -16.88 17.23
CA ASN A 311 -17.05 -17.07 17.10
C ASN A 311 -16.68 -18.10 16.00
N GLY A 312 -17.37 -18.05 14.85
CA GLY A 312 -17.25 -19.04 13.76
C GLY A 312 -15.85 -19.20 13.19
N GLY A 313 -15.11 -18.11 13.01
CA GLY A 313 -13.68 -18.13 12.62
C GLY A 313 -12.68 -18.09 13.79
N PHE A 314 -13.12 -18.34 15.02
CA PHE A 314 -12.26 -18.28 16.23
C PHE A 314 -11.57 -16.93 16.52
N GLU A 315 -11.98 -15.84 15.84
CA GLU A 315 -11.40 -14.48 15.89
C GLU A 315 -11.35 -13.78 17.26
N LYS A 316 -11.92 -14.37 18.31
CA LYS A 316 -11.60 -14.00 19.70
C LYS A 316 -10.16 -14.35 20.12
N GLY A 317 -9.47 -15.18 19.34
CA GLY A 317 -8.05 -15.49 19.47
C GLY A 317 -7.74 -16.67 20.40
N ILE A 318 -6.45 -17.00 20.47
CA ILE A 318 -5.91 -18.22 21.11
C ILE A 318 -6.26 -18.40 22.60
N ASP A 319 -6.60 -17.32 23.30
CA ASP A 319 -6.91 -17.31 24.74
C ASP A 319 -8.44 -17.41 25.04
N ASP A 320 -9.31 -17.22 24.05
CA ASP A 320 -10.78 -17.26 24.23
C ASP A 320 -11.48 -17.94 23.04
N VAL A 321 -11.61 -19.26 23.11
CA VAL A 321 -12.37 -20.04 22.12
C VAL A 321 -13.89 -20.03 22.36
N THR A 322 -14.41 -19.28 23.33
CA THR A 322 -15.84 -19.39 23.70
C THR A 322 -16.78 -19.00 22.56
N PRO A 323 -17.92 -19.68 22.37
CA PRO A 323 -18.49 -20.74 23.21
C PRO A 323 -18.10 -22.17 22.80
N TRP A 324 -17.09 -22.37 21.94
CA TRP A 324 -16.70 -23.69 21.47
C TRP A 324 -16.19 -24.61 22.59
N THR A 325 -16.61 -25.88 22.52
CA THR A 325 -16.05 -26.99 23.28
C THR A 325 -15.07 -27.74 22.37
N ILE A 326 -13.77 -27.64 22.69
CA ILE A 326 -12.67 -28.23 21.93
C ILE A 326 -12.07 -29.37 22.77
N GLU A 327 -12.09 -30.59 22.23
CA GLU A 327 -11.63 -31.81 22.91
C GLU A 327 -10.78 -32.67 21.97
N ALA A 328 -9.78 -33.38 22.53
CA ALA A 328 -9.02 -34.41 21.83
C ALA A 328 -8.70 -35.58 22.77
N ASP A 329 -8.70 -36.81 22.24
CA ASP A 329 -8.38 -38.04 22.96
C ASP A 329 -7.48 -38.97 22.11
N PRO A 330 -6.23 -39.24 22.54
CA PRO A 330 -5.48 -38.48 23.56
C PRO A 330 -5.26 -37.03 23.10
N TRP A 331 -5.03 -36.11 24.05
CA TRP A 331 -4.54 -34.77 23.67
C TRP A 331 -3.11 -34.89 23.08
N PRO A 332 -2.75 -34.16 22.00
CA PRO A 332 -1.42 -34.25 21.39
C PRO A 332 -0.29 -33.91 22.38
N GLU A 333 0.80 -34.67 22.29
CA GLU A 333 2.04 -34.49 23.07
C GLU A 333 3.22 -34.04 22.18
N ASP A 334 4.31 -33.61 22.81
CA ASP A 334 5.60 -33.20 22.22
C ASP A 334 5.55 -32.22 21.03
N GLU A 335 5.56 -32.71 19.78
CA GLU A 335 5.67 -31.87 18.56
C GLU A 335 4.33 -31.69 17.82
N GLY A 336 3.26 -32.42 18.19
CA GLY A 336 1.91 -32.26 17.64
C GLY A 336 1.11 -31.08 18.24
N SER A 337 0.04 -30.65 17.57
CA SER A 337 -0.82 -29.54 18.06
C SER A 337 -2.29 -29.73 17.71
N PHE A 338 -3.19 -29.32 18.60
CA PHE A 338 -4.62 -29.16 18.33
C PHE A 338 -5.17 -27.96 19.11
N TRP A 339 -5.14 -26.76 18.51
CA TRP A 339 -5.60 -25.52 19.13
C TRP A 339 -5.78 -24.39 18.10
N VAL A 340 -6.45 -23.31 18.50
CA VAL A 340 -6.53 -22.08 17.70
C VAL A 340 -5.16 -21.41 17.58
N THR A 341 -4.81 -20.91 16.40
CA THR A 341 -3.52 -20.25 16.12
C THR A 341 -3.65 -19.13 15.10
N ALA A 342 -2.67 -18.23 15.08
CA ALA A 342 -2.48 -17.13 14.11
C ALA A 342 -1.07 -17.21 13.50
N SER A 343 -0.76 -18.35 12.90
CA SER A 343 0.58 -18.65 12.38
C SER A 343 0.73 -18.22 10.92
N ALA A 344 1.93 -17.85 10.49
CA ALA A 344 2.17 -17.54 9.07
C ALA A 344 1.92 -18.79 8.20
N GLY A 345 0.94 -18.69 7.28
CA GLY A 345 0.41 -19.85 6.55
C GLY A 345 -0.90 -20.43 7.11
N SER A 346 -1.42 -19.86 8.20
CA SER A 346 -2.80 -20.00 8.66
C SER A 346 -3.56 -18.68 8.53
N ASP A 347 -3.24 -17.89 7.49
CA ASP A 347 -4.05 -16.71 7.11
C ASP A 347 -5.49 -17.23 6.96
N GLY A 348 -6.38 -16.83 7.86
CA GLY A 348 -7.69 -17.46 8.04
C GLY A 348 -8.51 -17.38 6.76
N ASP A 349 -9.34 -18.39 6.54
CA ASP A 349 -10.44 -18.29 5.60
C ASP A 349 -11.42 -17.18 6.06
N GLU A 350 -11.53 -16.95 7.37
CA GLU A 350 -12.23 -15.82 8.00
C GLU A 350 -11.36 -15.12 9.08
N GLY A 351 -10.26 -14.48 8.70
CA GLY A 351 -9.55 -13.51 9.57
C GLY A 351 -8.10 -13.85 9.90
N GLU A 352 -7.68 -13.64 11.15
CA GLU A 352 -6.29 -13.89 11.61
C GLU A 352 -6.11 -15.27 12.24
N TYR A 353 -7.18 -15.87 12.78
CA TYR A 353 -7.14 -17.11 13.54
C TYR A 353 -7.80 -18.28 12.80
N ALA A 354 -7.33 -19.49 13.07
CA ALA A 354 -8.00 -20.73 12.67
C ALA A 354 -7.72 -21.84 13.68
N LEU A 355 -8.60 -22.85 13.76
CA LEU A 355 -8.35 -24.06 14.54
C LEU A 355 -7.37 -24.96 13.79
N ASN A 356 -6.14 -25.08 14.31
CA ASN A 356 -5.11 -25.95 13.75
C ASN A 356 -5.20 -27.37 14.31
N TYR A 357 -4.90 -28.35 13.45
CA TYR A 357 -4.46 -29.68 13.87
C TYR A 357 -3.11 -30.03 13.19
N TYR A 358 -2.24 -30.71 13.92
CA TYR A 358 -1.01 -31.34 13.45
C TYR A 358 -0.75 -32.60 14.27
N VAL A 359 -0.38 -33.68 13.60
CA VAL A 359 -0.15 -35.00 14.19
C VAL A 359 1.29 -35.42 13.92
N ASP A 360 2.11 -35.49 14.96
CA ASP A 360 3.46 -36.08 14.90
C ASP A 360 3.49 -37.33 15.79
N GLY A 361 3.61 -38.51 15.18
CA GLY A 361 3.78 -39.82 15.83
C GLY A 361 2.62 -40.37 16.68
N GLN A 362 1.77 -39.52 17.26
CA GLN A 362 0.64 -39.92 18.12
C GLN A 362 -0.71 -39.59 17.47
N PRO A 363 -1.42 -40.59 16.92
CA PRO A 363 -2.79 -40.41 16.42
C PRO A 363 -3.75 -39.95 17.52
N TYR A 364 -4.68 -39.06 17.18
CA TYR A 364 -5.73 -38.60 18.09
C TYR A 364 -7.07 -38.39 17.38
N ALA A 365 -8.14 -38.65 18.12
CA ALA A 365 -9.48 -38.18 17.77
C ALA A 365 -9.68 -36.77 18.31
N PHE A 366 -10.41 -35.92 17.59
CA PHE A 366 -10.71 -34.57 18.04
C PHE A 366 -12.13 -34.11 17.68
N THR A 367 -12.63 -33.13 18.42
CA THR A 367 -13.88 -32.43 18.15
C THR A 367 -13.78 -30.95 18.50
N ALA A 368 -14.42 -30.11 17.70
CA ALA A 368 -14.74 -28.73 18.06
C ALA A 368 -16.24 -28.54 17.81
N LEU A 369 -17.01 -28.35 18.89
CA LEU A 369 -18.47 -28.36 18.86
C LEU A 369 -19.06 -27.15 19.59
N GLN A 370 -20.22 -26.69 19.12
CA GLN A 370 -21.01 -25.61 19.69
C GLN A 370 -22.49 -26.00 19.72
N ASP A 371 -23.15 -25.79 20.86
CA ASP A 371 -24.61 -25.89 20.96
C ASP A 371 -25.24 -24.54 20.57
N VAL A 372 -26.15 -24.55 19.60
CA VAL A 372 -26.85 -23.38 19.08
C VAL A 372 -28.36 -23.59 19.23
N ASP A 373 -29.04 -22.67 19.92
CA ASP A 373 -30.51 -22.69 20.07
C ASP A 373 -31.19 -22.06 18.85
N LEU A 374 -31.89 -22.86 18.04
CA LEU A 374 -32.54 -22.42 16.80
C LEU A 374 -34.07 -22.53 16.90
N PRO A 375 -34.83 -21.59 16.28
CA PRO A 375 -36.26 -21.78 16.04
C PRO A 375 -36.52 -22.86 14.97
N ALA A 376 -37.80 -23.16 14.73
CA ALA A 376 -38.21 -24.00 13.60
C ALA A 376 -37.82 -23.33 12.27
N GLY A 377 -37.34 -24.10 11.30
CA GLY A 377 -36.84 -23.58 10.02
C GLY A 377 -35.91 -24.54 9.29
N THR A 378 -35.41 -24.09 8.14
CA THR A 378 -34.37 -24.80 7.36
C THR A 378 -33.08 -23.99 7.37
N TYR A 379 -31.98 -24.64 7.70
CA TYR A 379 -30.65 -24.05 7.87
C TYR A 379 -29.62 -24.79 7.02
N GLU A 380 -28.60 -24.08 6.57
CA GLU A 380 -27.38 -24.67 6.01
C GLU A 380 -26.21 -24.41 6.97
N LEU A 381 -25.56 -25.50 7.38
CA LEU A 381 -24.29 -25.50 8.10
C LEU A 381 -23.16 -25.65 7.08
N SER A 382 -22.11 -24.83 7.21
CA SER A 382 -20.87 -24.93 6.44
C SER A 382 -19.67 -24.60 7.33
N ALA A 383 -18.49 -25.09 6.97
CA ALA A 383 -17.21 -24.62 7.49
C ALA A 383 -16.13 -24.80 6.42
N ALA A 384 -15.02 -24.10 6.56
CA ALA A 384 -13.84 -24.26 5.71
C ALA A 384 -12.84 -25.20 6.39
N ALA A 385 -12.27 -26.15 5.64
CA ALA A 385 -11.08 -26.87 6.08
C ALA A 385 -10.05 -27.01 4.96
N MET A 386 -8.78 -26.97 5.35
CA MET A 386 -7.66 -27.28 4.49
C MET A 386 -6.72 -28.22 5.23
N GLY A 387 -6.00 -29.08 4.52
CA GLY A 387 -5.07 -30.00 5.16
C GLY A 387 -4.47 -31.01 4.19
N GLY A 388 -3.57 -31.83 4.72
CA GLY A 388 -2.85 -32.87 3.99
C GLY A 388 -2.22 -33.88 4.93
N SER A 389 -1.39 -34.76 4.36
CA SER A 389 -0.55 -35.71 5.09
C SER A 389 0.83 -35.78 4.44
N ASP A 390 1.88 -35.80 5.25
CA ASP A 390 3.26 -35.94 4.76
C ASP A 390 3.67 -37.42 4.57
N VAL A 391 2.88 -38.38 5.09
CA VAL A 391 3.22 -39.82 5.08
C VAL A 391 2.12 -40.74 4.55
N GLY A 392 0.87 -40.27 4.41
CA GLY A 392 -0.28 -41.12 4.08
C GLY A 392 -1.41 -40.43 3.29
N ASP A 393 -2.63 -40.96 3.47
CA ASP A 393 -3.88 -40.28 3.12
C ASP A 393 -4.19 -39.25 4.23
N PRO A 394 -4.85 -38.11 3.93
CA PRO A 394 -5.12 -37.07 4.92
C PRO A 394 -6.16 -37.48 5.97
N ALA A 395 -6.13 -36.78 7.10
CA ALA A 395 -7.04 -36.96 8.24
C ALA A 395 -8.52 -37.09 7.83
N GLN A 396 -9.26 -37.97 8.51
CA GLN A 396 -10.70 -38.08 8.30
C GLN A 396 -11.40 -37.02 9.14
N ILE A 397 -11.94 -35.98 8.49
CA ILE A 397 -12.70 -34.91 9.15
C ILE A 397 -14.11 -34.85 8.57
N ASP A 398 -15.09 -34.85 9.46
CA ASP A 398 -16.51 -34.68 9.17
C ASP A 398 -16.98 -33.32 9.72
N LEU A 399 -17.72 -32.56 8.90
CA LEU A 399 -18.66 -31.55 9.37
C LEU A 399 -19.83 -32.28 10.04
N VAL A 400 -20.26 -31.80 11.22
CA VAL A 400 -21.23 -32.49 12.08
C VAL A 400 -22.38 -31.56 12.45
N ALA A 401 -23.61 -32.08 12.36
CA ALA A 401 -24.81 -31.49 12.93
C ALA A 401 -25.61 -32.55 13.70
N SER A 402 -26.03 -32.28 14.93
CA SER A 402 -26.80 -33.21 15.76
C SER A 402 -28.02 -32.55 16.38
N VAL A 403 -29.20 -33.16 16.15
CA VAL A 403 -30.49 -32.69 16.66
C VAL A 403 -31.10 -33.80 17.51
N GLY A 404 -31.34 -33.56 18.80
CA GLY A 404 -31.94 -34.55 19.70
C GLY A 404 -31.13 -35.85 19.85
N GLY A 405 -29.82 -35.82 19.55
CA GLY A 405 -28.95 -36.99 19.53
C GLY A 405 -28.98 -37.82 18.23
N VAL A 406 -29.64 -37.32 17.18
CA VAL A 406 -29.54 -37.85 15.81
C VAL A 406 -28.56 -36.99 15.04
N GLU A 407 -27.45 -37.62 14.61
CA GLU A 407 -26.33 -36.94 13.94
C GLU A 407 -26.40 -37.09 12.42
N GLN A 408 -26.04 -36.01 11.72
CA GLN A 408 -25.73 -35.97 10.30
C GLN A 408 -24.27 -35.54 10.14
N THR A 409 -23.58 -36.12 9.16
CA THR A 409 -22.18 -35.79 8.86
C THR A 409 -21.94 -35.61 7.37
N GLN A 410 -20.97 -34.76 7.02
CA GLN A 410 -20.46 -34.59 5.67
C GLN A 410 -18.93 -34.45 5.71
N ALA A 411 -18.24 -35.38 5.07
CA ALA A 411 -16.77 -35.40 5.04
C ALA A 411 -16.19 -34.21 4.25
N PHE A 412 -15.06 -33.70 4.74
CA PHE A 412 -14.15 -32.84 3.99
C PHE A 412 -13.29 -33.66 3.01
N THR A 413 -12.71 -33.01 1.99
CA THR A 413 -11.84 -33.68 1.01
C THR A 413 -10.35 -33.56 1.35
N LEU A 414 -9.98 -32.46 2.03
CA LEU A 414 -8.62 -32.03 2.35
C LEU A 414 -7.72 -31.94 1.12
N SER A 415 -8.08 -31.00 0.25
CA SER A 415 -7.45 -30.73 -1.06
C SER A 415 -5.99 -30.19 -1.02
N GLY A 416 -5.33 -30.14 0.15
CA GLY A 416 -3.97 -29.61 0.32
C GLY A 416 -3.89 -28.07 0.29
N TRP A 417 -2.78 -27.53 0.80
CA TRP A 417 -2.53 -26.07 0.82
C TRP A 417 -2.28 -25.52 -0.61
N PRO A 418 -2.87 -24.37 -1.02
CA PRO A 418 -3.73 -23.45 -0.24
C PRO A 418 -5.23 -23.57 -0.56
N THR A 419 -5.76 -24.78 -0.68
CA THR A 419 -7.17 -25.01 -1.06
C THR A 419 -8.02 -25.32 0.16
N TRP A 420 -9.01 -24.47 0.41
CA TRP A 420 -10.03 -24.67 1.44
C TRP A 420 -11.26 -25.37 0.83
N ASP A 421 -11.61 -26.53 1.39
CA ASP A 421 -12.84 -27.25 1.07
C ASP A 421 -13.99 -26.75 1.96
N ARG A 422 -15.19 -26.61 1.37
CA ARG A 422 -16.40 -26.13 2.05
C ARG A 422 -17.58 -27.08 1.82
N PRO A 423 -17.68 -28.20 2.55
CA PRO A 423 -18.89 -29.01 2.58
C PRO A 423 -20.06 -28.26 3.23
N THR A 424 -21.29 -28.60 2.83
CA THR A 424 -22.50 -28.10 3.51
C THR A 424 -23.39 -29.24 4.02
N LEU A 425 -24.17 -28.95 5.06
CA LEU A 425 -25.19 -29.83 5.64
C LEU A 425 -26.51 -29.05 5.80
N GLN A 426 -27.60 -29.60 5.27
CA GLN A 426 -28.94 -29.04 5.45
C GLN A 426 -29.60 -29.60 6.72
N ILE A 427 -30.03 -28.70 7.60
CA ILE A 427 -30.71 -29.02 8.86
C ILE A 427 -32.14 -28.52 8.76
N VAL A 428 -33.12 -29.38 9.07
CA VAL A 428 -34.55 -29.05 9.07
C VAL A 428 -35.10 -29.27 10.48
N LEU A 429 -35.72 -28.24 11.05
CA LEU A 429 -36.30 -28.23 12.39
C LEU A 429 -37.82 -27.98 12.31
N ASP A 430 -38.63 -28.99 12.67
CA ASP A 430 -40.09 -28.87 12.74
C ASP A 430 -40.57 -28.01 13.94
N GLU A 431 -39.76 -27.93 14.99
CA GLU A 431 -39.97 -27.10 16.18
C GLU A 431 -38.61 -26.57 16.69
N ALA A 432 -38.63 -25.54 17.55
CA ALA A 432 -37.41 -24.95 18.09
C ALA A 432 -36.58 -25.97 18.90
N ALA A 433 -35.28 -26.03 18.65
CA ALA A 433 -34.38 -27.03 19.22
C ALA A 433 -32.95 -26.50 19.39
N THR A 434 -32.24 -27.03 20.38
CA THR A 434 -30.78 -26.91 20.46
C THR A 434 -30.14 -27.88 19.47
N VAL A 435 -29.25 -27.37 18.63
CA VAL A 435 -28.48 -28.14 17.64
C VAL A 435 -27.00 -28.08 18.00
N THR A 436 -26.36 -29.24 18.14
CA THR A 436 -24.90 -29.31 18.30
C THR A 436 -24.27 -29.32 16.91
N VAL A 437 -23.46 -28.32 16.59
CA VAL A 437 -22.77 -28.17 15.29
C VAL A 437 -21.25 -28.07 15.46
N GLY A 438 -20.50 -28.41 14.42
CA GLY A 438 -19.05 -28.25 14.39
C GLY A 438 -18.36 -29.33 13.57
N VAL A 439 -17.21 -29.82 14.05
CA VAL A 439 -16.45 -30.90 13.40
C VAL A 439 -16.04 -32.01 14.35
N ARG A 440 -15.83 -33.19 13.75
CA ARG A 440 -15.13 -34.33 14.36
C ARG A 440 -14.04 -34.81 13.42
N GLY A 441 -12.86 -35.09 13.96
CA GLY A 441 -11.70 -35.56 13.20
C GLY A 441 -11.02 -36.78 13.80
N LEU A 442 -10.34 -37.54 12.94
CA LEU A 442 -9.41 -38.61 13.25
C LEU A 442 -8.14 -38.37 12.44
N GLY A 443 -7.04 -38.00 13.10
CA GLY A 443 -5.74 -37.81 12.48
C GLY A 443 -4.76 -38.93 12.83
N ASP A 444 -3.94 -39.33 11.84
CA ASP A 444 -2.82 -40.26 11.98
C ASP A 444 -1.48 -39.50 11.77
N ASP A 445 -0.34 -40.16 12.01
CA ASP A 445 1.00 -39.58 11.87
C ASP A 445 1.17 -38.78 10.56
N GLY A 446 1.80 -37.60 10.64
CA GLY A 446 2.06 -36.73 9.50
C GLY A 446 0.87 -35.91 8.97
N ASP A 447 -0.33 -36.05 9.54
CA ASP A 447 -1.50 -35.25 9.16
C ASP A 447 -1.43 -33.81 9.69
N TRP A 448 -1.86 -32.85 8.88
CA TRP A 448 -1.86 -31.43 9.23
C TRP A 448 -3.02 -30.68 8.57
N GLY A 449 -3.47 -29.58 9.19
CA GLY A 449 -4.45 -28.69 8.58
C GLY A 449 -5.01 -27.60 9.49
N TYR A 450 -6.01 -26.90 8.96
CA TYR A 450 -6.72 -25.81 9.59
C TYR A 450 -8.23 -25.91 9.31
N LEU A 451 -9.02 -25.42 10.27
CA LEU A 451 -10.47 -25.46 10.32
C LEU A 451 -10.98 -24.07 10.71
N ASP A 452 -11.90 -23.51 9.94
CA ASP A 452 -12.25 -22.09 10.03
C ASP A 452 -13.64 -21.78 9.42
N ALA A 453 -14.09 -20.52 9.52
CA ALA A 453 -15.26 -19.96 8.85
C ALA A 453 -16.56 -20.78 9.04
N PHE A 454 -16.82 -21.20 10.27
CA PHE A 454 -18.03 -21.94 10.62
C PHE A 454 -19.27 -21.06 10.54
N THR A 455 -20.20 -21.42 9.65
CA THR A 455 -21.44 -20.69 9.40
C THR A 455 -22.66 -21.58 9.53
N LEU A 456 -23.70 -21.09 10.19
CA LEU A 456 -25.03 -21.70 10.25
C LEU A 456 -26.06 -20.64 9.91
N VAL A 457 -26.71 -20.79 8.76
CA VAL A 457 -27.51 -19.73 8.15
C VAL A 457 -28.89 -20.26 7.75
N ALA A 458 -29.94 -19.49 8.04
CA ALA A 458 -31.29 -19.81 7.59
C ALA A 458 -31.41 -19.72 6.06
N THR A 459 -31.97 -20.75 5.41
CA THR A 459 -32.06 -20.87 3.94
C THR A 459 -33.48 -20.76 3.39
N ASP A 460 -34.50 -20.89 4.22
CA ASP A 460 -35.91 -20.66 3.85
C ASP A 460 -36.69 -20.14 5.07
N THR A 461 -37.00 -18.84 5.08
CA THR A 461 -37.86 -18.19 6.07
C THR A 461 -39.33 -18.33 5.67
N GLY A 462 -39.78 -19.58 5.54
CA GLY A 462 -41.16 -19.90 5.18
C GLY A 462 -42.18 -19.21 6.10
N ASP A 463 -43.12 -18.49 5.49
CA ASP A 463 -44.13 -17.61 6.11
C ASP A 463 -44.61 -18.06 7.50
N GLY A 464 -44.20 -17.31 8.53
CA GLY A 464 -44.64 -17.50 9.90
C GLY A 464 -46.10 -17.08 10.13
N ASP A 465 -47.03 -18.01 9.86
CA ASP A 465 -48.42 -18.09 10.36
C ASP A 465 -49.04 -16.76 10.81
N SER A 466 -49.48 -15.94 9.84
CA SER A 466 -50.40 -14.85 10.13
C SER A 466 -51.81 -15.40 10.36
N GLY A 467 -52.07 -15.84 11.60
CA GLY A 467 -53.36 -16.29 12.12
C GLY A 467 -54.46 -15.21 12.13
N GLY A 468 -54.77 -14.65 10.97
CA GLY A 468 -55.79 -13.63 10.72
C GLY A 468 -57.18 -14.25 10.59
N SER A 469 -58.02 -14.03 11.61
CA SER A 469 -59.37 -14.57 11.69
C SER A 469 -60.26 -14.24 10.48
N ASP A 470 -60.95 -15.25 9.95
CA ASP A 470 -61.91 -15.15 8.84
C ASP A 470 -62.93 -14.01 9.03
N GLY A 471 -63.02 -13.12 8.04
CA GLY A 471 -63.86 -11.92 8.05
C GLY A 471 -64.40 -11.54 6.67
N GLY A 472 -64.81 -12.53 5.87
CA GLY A 472 -65.13 -12.34 4.45
C GLY A 472 -66.35 -11.48 4.13
N SER A 473 -66.15 -10.49 3.25
CA SER A 473 -67.16 -9.85 2.37
C SER A 473 -66.40 -8.98 1.36
N GLY A 474 -66.69 -8.94 0.05
CA GLY A 474 -67.73 -9.61 -0.73
C GLY A 474 -68.07 -8.80 -1.98
N GLY A 475 -67.72 -9.30 -3.17
CA GLY A 475 -67.97 -8.68 -4.48
C GLY A 475 -66.85 -7.73 -4.96
N SER A 476 -66.68 -7.45 -6.26
CA SER A 476 -67.37 -7.98 -7.47
C SER A 476 -66.72 -7.37 -8.72
N ASP A 477 -66.64 -8.13 -9.83
CA ASP A 477 -66.71 -7.70 -11.24
C ASP A 477 -65.77 -6.56 -11.75
N ALA A 478 -65.27 -6.52 -13.00
CA ALA A 478 -65.20 -7.45 -14.14
C ALA A 478 -64.31 -6.79 -15.23
N ASP A 479 -63.97 -7.55 -16.29
CA ASP A 479 -63.64 -7.06 -17.65
C ASP A 479 -62.44 -6.09 -17.87
N ALA A 480 -61.74 -6.07 -19.02
CA ALA A 480 -61.67 -7.00 -20.16
C ALA A 480 -60.49 -6.64 -21.09
N THR A 481 -60.20 -7.53 -22.06
CA THR A 481 -59.47 -7.31 -23.34
C THR A 481 -57.97 -6.93 -23.29
N GLY A 482 -57.11 -7.42 -24.18
CA GLY A 482 -57.29 -8.45 -25.24
C GLY A 482 -56.28 -8.33 -26.39
N GLY A 483 -56.06 -9.45 -27.12
CA GLY A 483 -55.28 -9.52 -28.38
C GLY A 483 -53.75 -9.49 -28.22
N ASP A 484 -52.94 -10.15 -29.06
CA ASP A 484 -53.26 -11.09 -30.15
C ASP A 484 -52.08 -12.08 -30.38
N THR A 485 -52.33 -13.14 -31.15
CA THR A 485 -51.47 -14.31 -31.37
C THR A 485 -50.66 -14.28 -32.67
N ASP A 486 -49.46 -14.87 -32.66
CA ASP A 486 -48.95 -15.93 -33.59
C ASP A 486 -47.50 -16.27 -33.15
N GLY A 487 -46.99 -17.52 -33.15
CA GLY A 487 -47.10 -18.61 -34.13
C GLY A 487 -45.92 -18.51 -35.10
N SER A 488 -45.07 -19.50 -35.40
CA SER A 488 -44.98 -20.97 -35.21
C SER A 488 -43.47 -21.33 -35.31
N SER A 489 -42.84 -22.16 -34.46
CA SER A 489 -42.86 -23.64 -34.39
C SER A 489 -42.42 -24.38 -35.67
N GLY A 490 -41.46 -25.30 -35.53
CA GLY A 490 -41.03 -26.29 -36.53
C GLY A 490 -39.52 -26.29 -36.83
N ASP A 491 -38.71 -27.36 -36.76
CA ASP A 491 -38.64 -28.67 -36.08
C ASP A 491 -37.71 -29.58 -36.93
N GLY A 492 -36.87 -30.40 -36.27
CA GLY A 492 -36.09 -31.53 -36.80
C GLY A 492 -34.99 -31.29 -37.86
N THR A 493 -34.04 -32.21 -38.09
CA THR A 493 -33.62 -33.46 -37.40
C THR A 493 -32.36 -34.01 -38.11
N ASP A 494 -31.55 -34.85 -37.42
CA ASP A 494 -30.72 -35.96 -37.96
C ASP A 494 -29.50 -35.60 -38.88
N GLU A 495 -28.39 -36.36 -39.00
CA GLU A 495 -27.89 -37.63 -38.41
C GLU A 495 -26.36 -37.77 -38.71
N GLU A 496 -25.59 -38.58 -37.93
CA GLU A 496 -24.45 -39.47 -38.30
C GLU A 496 -23.21 -38.94 -39.13
N ALA A 497 -21.95 -39.44 -39.06
CA ALA A 497 -21.19 -40.35 -38.18
C ALA A 497 -19.67 -40.37 -38.61
N GLU A 498 -18.88 -41.34 -38.12
CA GLU A 498 -17.46 -41.68 -38.43
C GLU A 498 -16.36 -40.80 -37.77
N GLY A 499 -15.34 -41.31 -37.07
CA GLY A 499 -15.04 -42.69 -36.61
C GLY A 499 -13.60 -42.86 -36.06
N GLY A 500 -13.38 -43.80 -35.12
CA GLY A 500 -12.15 -44.60 -34.82
C GLY A 500 -10.73 -43.97 -34.71
N VAL A 501 -9.75 -44.48 -33.95
CA VAL A 501 -9.57 -45.77 -33.24
C VAL A 501 -8.43 -45.67 -32.19
N SER A 502 -8.52 -46.54 -31.17
CA SER A 502 -7.61 -46.86 -30.03
C SER A 502 -6.09 -46.60 -30.06
N GLY A 503 -5.49 -46.49 -28.85
CA GLY A 503 -4.22 -47.21 -28.56
C GLY A 503 -3.36 -46.74 -27.37
N SER A 504 -3.60 -47.25 -26.15
CA SER A 504 -2.60 -47.23 -25.06
C SER A 504 -1.50 -48.28 -25.28
N PRO A 505 -0.34 -48.19 -24.60
CA PRO A 505 -0.18 -48.98 -23.37
C PRO A 505 0.66 -48.32 -22.25
N SER A 506 0.60 -48.92 -21.06
CA SER A 506 1.21 -48.50 -19.78
C SER A 506 2.72 -48.84 -19.63
N GLY A 507 3.42 -48.22 -18.67
CA GLY A 507 4.81 -48.59 -18.32
C GLY A 507 5.40 -47.91 -17.07
N GLU A 508 5.88 -48.73 -16.13
CA GLU A 508 6.39 -48.44 -14.77
C GLU A 508 7.94 -48.24 -14.73
N ILE A 509 8.65 -47.68 -13.73
CA ILE A 509 8.38 -47.22 -12.33
C ILE A 509 9.30 -46.00 -11.99
N ALA A 510 9.01 -45.28 -10.88
CA ALA A 510 9.90 -44.64 -9.87
C ALA A 510 11.32 -44.10 -10.25
N GLN A 511 11.71 -42.88 -9.81
CA GLN A 511 12.09 -42.52 -8.42
C GLN A 511 12.84 -41.16 -8.30
N THR A 512 12.40 -40.29 -7.37
CA THR A 512 13.14 -39.27 -6.57
C THR A 512 14.03 -38.19 -7.22
N GLY A 513 13.76 -36.92 -6.85
CA GLY A 513 14.69 -35.80 -6.99
C GLY A 513 14.09 -34.45 -6.62
N ALA A 514 13.85 -34.19 -5.33
CA ALA A 514 13.43 -32.86 -4.85
C ALA A 514 14.56 -31.81 -5.03
N PRO A 515 14.24 -30.53 -5.31
CA PRO A 515 15.25 -29.52 -5.59
C PRO A 515 15.93 -28.98 -4.32
N SER A 516 17.24 -28.82 -4.38
CA SER A 516 18.04 -28.18 -3.32
C SER A 516 17.87 -26.67 -3.31
N MET A 517 17.54 -26.08 -2.16
CA MET A 517 17.68 -24.63 -1.95
C MET A 517 19.15 -24.20 -2.12
N THR A 518 19.41 -23.29 -3.05
CA THR A 518 20.62 -22.44 -3.05
C THR A 518 20.27 -21.13 -3.74
N GLY A 519 20.53 -20.01 -3.06
CA GLY A 519 19.89 -18.74 -3.36
C GLY A 519 20.38 -18.02 -4.62
N ALA A 520 19.50 -17.21 -5.19
CA ALA A 520 19.80 -16.11 -6.10
C ALA A 520 18.80 -14.98 -5.84
N LEU A 521 19.17 -13.99 -5.02
CA LEU A 521 18.40 -12.76 -4.84
C LEU A 521 18.93 -11.70 -5.82
N ALA A 522 18.15 -11.34 -6.81
CA ALA A 522 18.41 -10.18 -7.67
C ALA A 522 17.11 -9.66 -8.30
N GLY A 523 16.88 -8.35 -8.23
CA GLY A 523 16.00 -7.64 -9.17
C GLY A 523 14.60 -7.28 -8.68
N ALA A 524 14.48 -6.02 -8.24
CA ALA A 524 13.42 -5.08 -8.58
C ALA A 524 11.93 -5.47 -8.39
N LEU A 525 11.30 -4.78 -7.44
CA LEU A 525 9.97 -4.18 -7.64
C LEU A 525 9.93 -2.82 -6.93
N GLY A 526 9.21 -1.86 -7.52
CA GLY A 526 9.03 -0.52 -6.97
C GLY A 526 7.54 -0.17 -6.81
N LEU A 527 7.27 1.10 -6.48
CA LEU A 527 5.98 1.73 -6.21
C LEU A 527 5.26 1.32 -4.91
N LEU A 528 5.20 2.27 -3.98
CA LEU A 528 4.01 2.79 -3.25
C LEU A 528 4.54 3.95 -2.39
N ALA A 529 4.27 5.21 -2.74
CA ALA A 529 3.06 5.99 -2.47
C ALA A 529 3.19 6.84 -1.18
N LEU A 530 2.91 8.14 -1.29
CA LEU A 530 2.97 9.09 -0.18
C LEU A 530 1.74 8.97 0.73
N GLY A 531 1.96 9.00 2.04
CA GLY A 531 0.92 9.19 3.06
C GLY A 531 1.57 9.72 4.34
N GLY A 532 1.22 10.94 4.76
CA GLY A 532 1.96 11.64 5.81
C GLY A 532 1.37 11.50 7.22
N ALA A 533 2.22 11.68 8.24
CA ALA A 533 1.80 12.08 9.58
C ALA A 533 2.92 12.88 10.26
N LEU A 534 2.58 14.05 10.81
CA LEU A 534 3.52 14.94 11.52
C LEU A 534 3.17 14.93 13.02
N VAL A 535 4.20 15.13 13.86
CA VAL A 535 4.14 15.49 15.30
C VAL A 535 3.79 14.35 16.29
N VAL A 536 4.71 14.02 17.23
CA VAL A 536 4.61 14.35 18.68
C VAL A 536 5.76 13.75 19.52
N ALA A 537 6.31 14.58 20.42
CA ALA A 537 7.05 14.30 21.67
C ALA A 537 8.41 13.56 21.66
N SER A 538 9.48 14.36 21.59
CA SER A 538 10.78 14.03 22.18
C SER A 538 10.71 14.01 23.72
N LEU A 539 10.88 12.85 24.34
CA LEU A 539 11.01 12.72 25.81
C LEU A 539 12.19 11.83 26.21
N ARG A 540 13.30 12.45 26.64
CA ARG A 540 14.23 12.03 27.72
C ARG A 540 15.51 12.88 27.71
N ARG A 541 15.67 13.77 28.70
CA ARG A 541 17.01 14.25 29.11
C ARG A 541 17.15 14.35 30.62
N ALA A 542 18.22 13.71 31.12
CA ALA A 542 18.93 13.94 32.37
C ALA A 542 18.14 13.97 33.70
N ARG A 543 18.20 12.83 34.41
CA ARG A 543 18.03 12.73 35.87
C ARG A 543 19.41 12.78 36.54
N ARG A 544 19.83 13.95 37.04
CA ARG A 544 20.89 14.23 38.05
C ARG A 544 20.87 15.76 38.28
N GLU A 545 21.11 16.34 39.45
CA GLU A 545 21.29 15.87 40.83
C GLU A 545 21.10 17.12 41.70
N GLN A 546 20.26 17.10 42.73
CA GLN A 546 20.50 17.93 43.91
C GLN A 546 19.90 17.30 45.17
N THR A 547 20.79 16.99 46.11
CA THR A 547 20.55 16.37 47.41
C THR A 547 19.89 17.32 48.40
N GLY A 548 18.99 16.83 49.27
CA GLY A 548 18.30 17.69 50.23
C GLY A 548 17.59 16.97 51.39
N SER A 549 18.39 16.31 52.25
CA SER A 549 18.01 15.65 53.52
C SER A 549 17.22 14.34 53.45
#